data_AF-A0A9Q2ICQ6-F1
#
_entry.id   AF-A0A9Q2ICQ6-F1
#
_cell.length_a   1.000
_cell.length_b   1.000
_cell.length_c   1.000
_cell.angle_alpha   90.00
_cell.angle_beta   90.00
_cell.angle_gamma   90.00
#
_symmetry.space_group_name_H-M   'P 1'
#
loop_
_entity.id
_entity.type
_entity.pdbx_description
1 polymer ?
#
loop_
_entity_poly.entity_id
_entity_poly.type
_entity_poly.pdbx_seq_one_letter_code
_entity_poly.pdbx_strand_id
1 'polypeptide(L)'
;MMDKRALILKSGLTVRELLRLKNNYVYVKSDDFKFNTPAKKAESFVDYVFIVTRLCWKAMYLPVFMSLFFSIYDFYKNGNVVASITVFIVLFSIILFCVLKVESNYYNIRLITIIKLIKFRFFVFFTN
;
A
#
# COMPACT_ATOMS: atom_id res chain seq x y z
N MET A 1 -23.46 -8.37 1.41
CA MET A 1 -22.18 -8.26 0.70
C MET A 1 -22.15 -6.88 0.05
N MET A 2 -21.31 -5.96 0.55
CA MET A 2 -21.27 -4.59 -0.02
C MET A 2 -20.67 -4.63 -1.43
N ASP A 3 -21.31 -3.95 -2.39
CA ASP A 3 -20.82 -3.89 -3.76
C ASP A 3 -19.41 -3.26 -3.79
N LYS A 4 -18.45 -3.97 -4.38
CA LYS A 4 -17.06 -3.52 -4.56
C LYS A 4 -17.00 -2.17 -5.28
N ARG A 5 -17.95 -1.89 -6.19
CA ARG A 5 -18.04 -0.58 -6.88
C ARG A 5 -18.43 0.53 -5.92
N ALA A 6 -19.40 0.29 -5.04
CA ALA A 6 -19.81 1.25 -4.02
C ALA A 6 -18.68 1.52 -3.00
N LEU A 7 -17.89 0.50 -2.66
CA LEU A 7 -16.69 0.66 -1.82
C LEU A 7 -15.63 1.55 -2.48
N ILE A 8 -15.35 1.36 -3.77
CA ILE A 8 -14.39 2.21 -4.50
C ILE A 8 -14.89 3.66 -4.54
N LEU A 9 -16.19 3.90 -4.71
CA LEU A 9 -16.75 5.26 -4.66
C LEU A 9 -16.56 5.91 -3.28
N LYS A 10 -16.64 5.13 -2.19
CA LYS A 10 -16.39 5.58 -0.82
C LYS A 10 -14.89 5.71 -0.47
N SER A 11 -13.98 5.29 -1.34
CA SER A 11 -12.53 5.30 -1.08
C SER A 11 -11.87 6.69 -1.08
N GLY A 12 -12.55 7.72 -1.60
CA GLY A 12 -11.98 9.06 -1.77
C GLY A 12 -10.94 9.17 -2.91
N LEU A 13 -10.85 8.14 -3.77
CA LEU A 13 -10.11 8.22 -5.03
C LEU A 13 -10.80 9.21 -5.98
N THR A 14 -10.02 10.12 -6.54
CA THR A 14 -10.51 11.05 -7.56
C THR A 14 -10.68 10.36 -8.91
N VAL A 15 -11.51 10.92 -9.78
CA VAL A 15 -11.69 10.41 -11.16
C VAL A 15 -10.35 10.31 -11.90
N ARG A 16 -9.44 11.27 -11.71
CA ARG A 16 -8.10 11.26 -12.32
C ARG A 16 -7.24 10.10 -11.81
N GLU A 17 -7.35 9.74 -10.54
CA GLU A 17 -6.65 8.60 -9.94
C GLU A 17 -7.22 7.27 -10.47
N LEU A 18 -8.55 7.17 -10.57
CA LEU A 18 -9.22 6.01 -11.16
C LEU A 18 -8.87 5.82 -12.63
N LEU A 19 -8.79 6.91 -13.41
CA LEU A 19 -8.35 6.86 -14.82
C LEU A 19 -6.92 6.36 -14.96
N ARG A 20 -5.99 6.79 -14.08
CA ARG A 20 -4.62 6.27 -14.08
C ARG A 20 -4.55 4.80 -13.72
N LEU A 21 -5.29 4.38 -12.69
CA LEU A 21 -5.43 2.97 -12.32
C LEU A 21 -6.00 2.15 -13.49
N LYS A 22 -6.97 2.70 -14.23
CA LYS A 22 -7.55 2.05 -15.41
C LYS A 22 -6.52 1.90 -16.54
N ASN A 23 -5.75 2.94 -16.82
CA ASN A 23 -4.68 2.88 -17.82
C ASN A 23 -3.61 1.84 -17.44
N ASN A 24 -3.25 1.78 -16.16
CA ASN A 24 -2.32 0.78 -15.65
C ASN A 24 -2.91 -0.64 -15.71
N TYR A 25 -4.21 -0.81 -15.45
CA TYR A 25 -4.90 -2.09 -15.64
C TYR A 25 -4.82 -2.56 -17.09
N VAL A 26 -5.13 -1.68 -18.05
CA VAL A 26 -5.04 -1.99 -19.49
C VAL A 26 -3.60 -2.34 -19.85
N TYR A 27 -2.62 -1.54 -19.42
CA TYR A 27 -1.19 -1.77 -19.66
C TYR A 27 -0.73 -3.13 -19.12
N VAL A 28 -1.05 -3.45 -17.86
CA VAL A 28 -0.67 -4.73 -17.24
C VAL A 28 -1.34 -5.93 -17.93
N LYS A 29 -2.52 -5.74 -18.51
CA LYS A 29 -3.24 -6.79 -19.24
C LYS A 29 -2.69 -7.00 -20.65
N SER A 30 -2.23 -5.94 -21.32
CA SER A 30 -1.63 -5.98 -22.66
C SER A 30 -0.14 -6.33 -22.65
N ASP A 31 0.53 -6.18 -21.51
CA ASP A 31 1.96 -6.47 -21.38
C ASP A 31 2.20 -7.98 -21.25
N ASP A 32 2.62 -8.60 -22.34
CA ASP A 32 2.96 -10.01 -22.41
C ASP A 32 4.19 -10.35 -21.56
N PHE A 33 5.10 -9.40 -21.30
CA PHE A 33 6.33 -9.67 -20.53
C PHE A 33 6.10 -9.80 -19.01
N LYS A 34 5.01 -9.24 -18.47
CA LYS A 34 4.67 -9.35 -17.03
C LYS A 34 3.92 -10.64 -16.71
N PHE A 35 4.49 -11.81 -17.02
CA PHE A 35 3.91 -13.08 -16.60
C PHE A 35 3.85 -13.19 -15.05
N ASN A 36 2.74 -13.72 -14.54
CA ASN A 36 2.52 -14.11 -13.12
C ASN A 36 2.39 -13.04 -12.03
N THR A 37 2.23 -11.74 -12.33
CA THR A 37 1.88 -10.77 -11.27
C THR A 37 0.42 -10.96 -10.78
N PRO A 38 0.12 -10.82 -9.48
CA PRO A 38 -1.25 -10.92 -8.96
C PRO A 38 -2.21 -9.95 -9.66
N ALA A 39 -1.70 -8.80 -10.10
CA ALA A 39 -2.46 -7.78 -10.80
C ALA A 39 -2.92 -8.22 -12.22
N LYS A 40 -2.18 -9.11 -12.89
CA LYS A 40 -2.57 -9.68 -14.20
C LYS A 40 -3.69 -10.71 -14.08
N LYS A 41 -3.86 -11.32 -12.91
CA LYS A 41 -4.96 -12.27 -12.60
C LYS A 41 -6.30 -11.57 -12.30
N ALA A 42 -6.37 -10.24 -12.39
CA ALA A 42 -7.59 -9.49 -12.16
C ALA A 42 -8.60 -9.69 -13.31
N GLU A 43 -9.76 -10.30 -13.00
CA GLU A 43 -10.84 -10.51 -13.97
C GLU A 43 -11.48 -9.19 -14.41
N SER A 44 -11.61 -8.23 -13.48
CA SER A 44 -12.19 -6.91 -13.73
C SER A 44 -11.29 -5.77 -13.23
N PHE A 45 -11.54 -4.55 -13.73
CA PHE A 45 -10.86 -3.34 -13.21
C PHE A 45 -11.09 -3.15 -11.70
N VAL A 46 -12.29 -3.50 -11.23
CA VAL A 46 -12.63 -3.45 -9.80
C VAL A 46 -11.73 -4.40 -9.02
N ASP A 47 -11.55 -5.63 -9.48
CA ASP A 47 -10.66 -6.59 -8.84
C ASP A 47 -9.20 -6.16 -8.88
N TYR A 48 -8.77 -5.53 -9.98
CA TYR A 48 -7.44 -4.94 -10.08
C TYR A 48 -7.21 -3.89 -8.99
N VAL A 49 -8.15 -2.96 -8.78
CA VAL A 49 -8.04 -1.94 -7.72
C VAL A 49 -7.93 -2.60 -6.34
N PHE A 50 -8.72 -3.64 -6.05
CA PHE A 50 -8.64 -4.37 -4.78
C PHE A 50 -7.32 -5.14 -4.61
N ILE A 51 -6.78 -5.71 -5.68
CA ILE A 51 -5.48 -6.40 -5.67
C ILE A 51 -4.35 -5.41 -5.42
N VAL A 52 -4.29 -4.31 -6.16
CA VAL A 52 -3.29 -3.25 -5.95
C VAL A 52 -3.39 -2.69 -4.54
N THR A 53 -4.61 -2.43 -4.06
CA THR A 53 -4.86 -2.01 -2.68
C THR A 53 -4.27 -3.00 -1.65
N ARG A 54 -4.46 -4.31 -1.86
CA ARG A 54 -3.91 -5.35 -1.00
C ARG A 54 -2.38 -5.43 -1.08
N LEU A 55 -1.79 -5.19 -2.25
CA LEU A 55 -0.34 -5.20 -2.42
C LEU A 55 0.30 -3.99 -1.74
N CYS A 56 -0.25 -2.79 -1.93
CA CYS A 56 0.19 -1.59 -1.22
C CYS A 56 0.07 -1.76 0.30
N TRP A 57 -0.97 -2.46 0.78
CA TRP A 57 -1.09 -2.81 2.19
C TRP A 57 0.03 -3.72 2.68
N LYS A 58 0.31 -4.81 1.95
CA LYS A 58 1.37 -5.75 2.32
C LYS A 58 2.75 -5.08 2.34
N ALA A 59 2.99 -4.12 1.45
CA ALA A 59 4.22 -3.35 1.43
C ALA A 59 4.47 -2.61 2.76
N MET A 60 3.42 -2.23 3.49
CA MET A 60 3.52 -1.58 4.81
C MET A 60 4.04 -2.49 5.92
N TYR A 61 4.08 -3.82 5.72
CA TYR A 61 4.64 -4.73 6.72
C TYR A 61 6.13 -4.48 6.93
N LEU A 62 6.88 -4.21 5.85
CA LEU A 62 8.31 -3.96 5.93
C LEU A 62 8.65 -2.75 6.81
N PRO A 63 8.10 -1.53 6.60
CA PRO A 63 8.40 -0.40 7.46
C PRO A 63 7.96 -0.62 8.91
N VAL A 64 6.83 -1.31 9.14
CA VAL A 64 6.35 -1.60 10.50
C VAL A 64 7.30 -2.57 11.21
N PHE A 65 7.53 -3.76 10.65
CA PHE A 65 8.29 -4.81 11.33
C PHE A 65 9.77 -4.48 11.46
N MET A 66 10.41 -3.91 10.44
CA MET A 66 11.81 -3.51 10.54
C MET A 66 12.00 -2.51 11.68
N SER A 67 11.23 -1.42 11.67
CA SER A 67 11.36 -0.38 12.68
C SER A 67 11.07 -0.91 14.09
N LEU A 68 10.11 -1.83 14.21
CA LEU A 68 9.73 -2.46 15.47
C LEU A 68 10.84 -3.38 16.00
N PHE A 69 11.48 -4.19 15.16
CA PHE A 69 12.62 -5.02 15.59
C PHE A 69 13.81 -4.19 16.06
N PHE A 70 14.15 -3.11 15.35
CA PHE A 70 15.22 -2.20 15.77
C PHE A 70 14.88 -1.49 17.09
N SER A 71 13.64 -1.04 17.25
CA SER A 71 13.16 -0.41 18.48
C SER A 71 13.20 -1.37 19.68
N ILE A 72 12.72 -2.61 19.51
CA ILE A 72 12.78 -3.63 20.56
C ILE A 72 14.23 -3.93 20.94
N TYR A 73 15.11 -4.09 19.95
CA TYR A 73 16.53 -4.31 20.20
C TYR A 73 17.17 -3.17 21.02
N ASP A 74 16.87 -1.92 20.65
CA ASP A 74 17.34 -0.74 21.38
C ASP A 74 16.82 -0.73 22.84
N PHE A 75 15.56 -1.08 23.05
CA PHE A 75 14.98 -1.18 24.39
C PHE A 75 15.68 -2.23 25.25
N TYR A 76 15.92 -3.43 24.72
CA TYR A 76 16.62 -4.48 25.46
C TYR A 76 18.08 -4.13 25.76
N LYS A 77 18.73 -3.35 24.90
CA LYS A 77 20.12 -2.95 25.08
C LYS A 77 20.29 -1.81 26.09
N ASN A 78 19.42 -0.81 26.01
CA ASN A 78 19.60 0.46 26.73
C ASN A 78 18.61 0.65 27.89
N GLY A 79 17.54 -0.16 27.97
CA GLY A 79 16.49 -0.06 29.00
C GLY A 79 15.64 1.21 28.92
N ASN A 80 15.90 2.10 27.95
CA ASN A 80 15.24 3.39 27.83
C ASN A 80 14.11 3.35 26.80
N VAL A 81 12.87 3.39 27.31
CA VAL A 81 11.66 3.38 26.48
C VAL A 81 11.59 4.59 25.54
N VAL A 82 11.98 5.77 25.99
CA VAL A 82 11.89 7.01 25.19
C VAL A 82 12.85 6.96 24.00
N ALA A 83 14.07 6.49 24.23
CA ALA A 83 15.06 6.31 23.16
C ALA A 83 14.57 5.28 22.12
N SER A 84 14.04 4.15 22.59
CA SER A 84 13.52 3.08 21.74
C SER A 84 12.32 3.53 20.89
N ILE A 85 11.40 4.33 21.46
CA ILE A 85 10.29 4.95 20.70
C ILE A 85 10.82 5.92 19.65
N THR A 86 11.84 6.70 20.00
CA THR A 86 12.45 7.66 19.06
C THR A 86 13.09 6.92 17.88
N VAL A 87 13.83 5.83 18.14
CA VAL A 87 14.39 4.96 17.10
C VAL A 87 13.30 4.40 16.20
N PHE A 88 12.18 3.92 16.77
CA PHE A 88 11.03 3.44 16.00
C PHE A 88 10.52 4.51 15.04
N ILE A 89 10.22 5.72 15.55
CA ILE A 89 9.60 6.79 14.74
C ILE A 89 10.51 7.22 13.59
N VAL A 90 11.80 7.37 13.86
CA VAL A 90 12.79 7.80 12.85
C VAL A 90 12.93 6.74 11.76
N LEU A 91 13.17 5.48 12.13
CA LEU A 91 13.32 4.39 11.16
C LEU A 91 12.03 4.16 10.39
N PHE A 92 10.88 4.18 11.07
CA PHE A 92 9.59 4.01 10.43
C PHE A 92 9.35 5.06 9.37
N SER A 93 9.63 6.33 9.68
CA SER A 93 9.43 7.43 8.74
C SER A 93 10.30 7.29 7.48
N ILE A 94 11.58 6.94 7.65
CA ILE A 94 12.53 6.78 6.53
C ILE A 94 12.12 5.59 5.66
N ILE A 95 11.91 4.42 6.27
CA ILE A 95 11.59 3.20 5.53
C ILE A 95 10.21 3.33 4.86
N LEU A 96 9.24 3.93 5.54
CA LEU A 96 7.92 4.20 4.97
C LEU A 96 8.03 5.05 3.70
N PHE A 97 8.78 6.15 3.75
CA PHE A 97 8.97 7.01 2.58
C PHE A 97 9.62 6.26 1.41
N CYS A 98 10.65 5.46 1.69
CA CYS A 98 11.31 4.63 0.68
C CYS A 98 10.34 3.63 0.04
N VAL A 99 9.59 2.88 0.85
CA VAL A 99 8.62 1.89 0.36
C VAL A 99 7.53 2.55 -0.47
N LEU A 100 6.95 3.65 0.03
CA LEU A 100 5.93 4.38 -0.71
C LEU A 100 6.47 4.88 -2.07
N LYS A 101 7.72 5.35 -2.12
CA LYS A 101 8.36 5.81 -3.37
C LYS A 101 8.61 4.66 -4.34
N VAL A 102 9.06 3.50 -3.86
CA VAL A 102 9.23 2.30 -4.68
C VAL A 102 7.90 1.85 -5.27
N GLU A 103 6.84 1.77 -4.46
CA GLU A 103 5.50 1.41 -4.92
C GLU A 103 4.93 2.43 -5.92
N SER A 104 5.22 3.72 -5.71
CA SER A 104 4.83 4.81 -6.62
C SER A 104 5.44 4.63 -8.01
N ASN A 105 6.72 4.28 -8.07
CA ASN A 105 7.42 4.00 -9.31
C ASN A 105 6.95 2.67 -9.93
N TYR A 106 6.78 1.62 -9.13
CA TYR A 106 6.38 0.30 -9.60
C TYR A 106 5.01 0.31 -10.29
N TYR A 107 4.04 0.98 -9.67
CA TYR A 107 2.70 1.11 -10.24
C TYR A 107 2.56 2.31 -11.18
N ASN A 108 3.57 3.19 -11.28
CA ASN A 108 3.47 4.46 -12.00
C ASN A 108 2.27 5.32 -11.54
N ILE A 109 2.08 5.42 -10.23
CA ILE A 109 0.97 6.15 -9.59
C ILE A 109 1.56 7.13 -8.58
N ARG A 110 0.89 8.25 -8.32
CA ARG A 110 1.31 9.23 -7.30
C ARG A 110 1.30 8.61 -5.90
N LEU A 111 2.30 8.97 -5.09
CA LEU A 111 2.38 8.66 -3.66
C LEU A 111 1.07 8.88 -2.89
N ILE A 112 0.40 10.01 -3.15
CA ILE A 112 -0.88 10.35 -2.51
C ILE A 112 -1.94 9.28 -2.76
N THR A 113 -2.00 8.72 -3.97
CA THR A 113 -2.97 7.69 -4.31
C THR A 113 -2.66 6.38 -3.58
N ILE A 114 -1.38 6.04 -3.38
CA ILE A 114 -0.99 4.86 -2.59
C ILE A 114 -1.43 5.03 -1.14
N ILE A 115 -1.22 6.21 -0.56
CA ILE A 115 -1.70 6.52 0.80
C ILE A 115 -3.22 6.37 0.89
N LYS A 116 -3.97 6.84 -0.11
CA LYS A 116 -5.42 6.64 -0.18
C LYS A 116 -5.82 5.18 -0.32
N LEU A 117 -5.10 4.37 -1.11
CA LEU A 117 -5.36 2.94 -1.23
C LEU A 117 -5.10 2.22 0.10
N ILE A 118 -4.05 2.57 0.83
CA ILE A 118 -3.78 2.03 2.17
C ILE A 118 -4.92 2.40 3.14
N LYS A 119 -5.33 3.67 3.16
CA LYS A 119 -6.49 4.12 3.95
C LYS A 119 -7.79 3.42 3.56
N PHE A 120 -8.00 3.22 2.26
CA PHE A 120 -9.15 2.49 1.74
C PHE A 120 -9.16 1.04 2.23
N ARG A 121 -8.01 0.37 2.28
CA ARG A 121 -7.91 -0.97 2.86
C ARG A 121 -8.23 -0.99 4.35
N PHE A 122 -7.72 -0.03 5.12
CA PHE A 122 -8.08 0.14 6.54
C PHE A 122 -9.60 0.27 6.69
N PHE A 123 -10.24 1.14 5.91
CA PHE A 123 -11.69 1.34 5.95
C PHE A 123 -12.44 0.04 5.63
N VAL A 124 -12.08 -0.64 4.54
CA VAL A 124 -12.70 -1.92 4.14
C VAL A 124 -12.56 -2.98 5.24
N PHE A 125 -11.42 -3.03 5.94
CA PHE A 125 -11.19 -3.97 7.03
C PHE A 125 -12.09 -3.71 8.24
N PHE A 126 -12.41 -2.45 8.55
CA PHE A 126 -13.30 -2.10 9.66
C PHE A 126 -14.80 -2.20 9.31
N THR A 127 -15.16 -2.10 8.03
CA THR A 127 -16.56 -2.19 7.58
C THR A 127 -17.04 -3.61 7.27
N ASN A 128 -16.14 -4.59 7.22
CA ASN A 128 -16.44 -6.01 7.06
C ASN A 128 -16.37 -6.72 8.41
#